data_AF-A0A7S0DXU8-F1
#
_entry.id   AF-A0A7S0DXU8-F1
#
_cell.length_a   1.000
_cell.length_b   1.000
_cell.length_c   1.000
_cell.angle_alpha   90.00
_cell.angle_beta   90.00
_cell.angle_gamma   90.00
#
_symmetry.space_group_name_H-M   'P 1'
#
loop_
_entity.id
_entity.type
_entity.pdbx_description
1 polymer ?
#
loop_
_entity_poly.entity_id
_entity_poly.type
_entity_poly.pdbx_seq_one_letter_code
_entity_poly.pdbx_strand_id
1 'polypeptide(L)'
;SSRTRAPFNGFLSVKIMSRAKYSRSEDIQILNFVLGQQGTLRIQGNKLWQEAENSKITSRSWQSMREHFRKELHAEYQDLRNRNLSKVPSSKYSKSEQQEETIEEQSVSEEEKADESVSAAKHLRQTESVKQVEDIMRETKRSKHAVIHAGIIFNGKMELAAQYLKGELSDELLKRQWCFTEDMYLIEESETVRDVLFDGKKPKDKFLINLIRSRGKQAVVDRFEWIHRSASDSTR
;
A
#
# COMPACT_ATOMS: atom_id res chain seq x y z
N SER A 1 -30.34 15.31 -65.35
CA SER A 1 -28.86 15.19 -65.35
C SER A 1 -28.30 16.60 -65.33
N SER A 2 -27.47 17.05 -64.40
CA SER A 2 -26.33 16.38 -63.75
C SER A 2 -26.01 17.08 -62.42
N ARG A 3 -25.79 16.32 -61.34
CA ARG A 3 -25.29 16.83 -60.04
C ARG A 3 -23.76 16.69 -60.02
N THR A 4 -23.04 17.81 -60.03
CA THR A 4 -21.58 17.84 -59.86
C THR A 4 -21.27 17.91 -58.36
N ARG A 5 -20.71 16.84 -57.79
CA ARG A 5 -20.17 16.82 -56.42
C ARG A 5 -18.73 17.35 -56.45
N ALA A 6 -18.44 18.36 -55.62
CA ALA A 6 -17.08 18.77 -55.29
C ALA A 6 -16.45 17.77 -54.29
N PRO A 7 -15.14 17.48 -54.36
CA PRO A 7 -14.47 16.63 -53.38
C PRO A 7 -14.09 17.44 -52.13
N PHE A 8 -14.53 16.95 -50.97
CA PHE A 8 -14.02 17.35 -49.65
C PHE A 8 -12.61 16.77 -49.47
N ASN A 9 -11.58 17.61 -49.47
CA ASN A 9 -10.22 17.23 -49.06
C ASN A 9 -9.89 17.91 -47.73
N GLY A 10 -10.39 17.32 -46.64
CA GLY A 10 -9.97 17.62 -45.27
C GLY A 10 -8.98 16.56 -44.81
N PHE A 11 -7.73 16.61 -45.27
CA PHE A 11 -6.65 15.84 -44.66
C PHE A 11 -6.27 16.52 -43.33
N LEU A 12 -6.99 16.15 -42.26
CA LEU A 12 -6.52 16.38 -40.90
C LEU A 12 -5.23 15.59 -40.70
N SER A 13 -4.13 16.32 -40.66
CA SER A 13 -2.82 15.82 -40.26
C SER A 13 -2.94 15.19 -38.88
N VAL A 14 -3.07 13.86 -38.82
CA VAL A 14 -2.96 13.09 -37.58
C VAL A 14 -1.52 13.22 -37.11
N LYS A 15 -1.27 14.25 -36.30
CA LYS A 15 -0.03 14.40 -35.54
C LYS A 15 0.03 13.20 -34.61
N ILE A 16 0.82 12.20 -34.97
CA ILE A 16 1.19 11.10 -34.08
C ILE A 16 1.94 11.76 -32.92
N MET A 17 1.20 12.14 -31.88
CA MET A 17 1.78 12.68 -30.66
C MET A 17 2.50 11.52 -29.98
N SER A 18 3.80 11.38 -30.25
CA SER A 18 4.68 10.61 -29.38
C SER A 18 4.44 11.08 -27.95
N ARG A 19 4.01 10.16 -27.06
CA ARG A 19 3.76 10.48 -25.65
C ARG A 19 4.97 11.24 -25.11
N ALA A 20 4.77 12.50 -24.70
CA ALA A 20 5.85 13.30 -24.16
C ALA A 20 6.43 12.57 -22.95
N LYS A 21 7.75 12.42 -22.91
CA LYS A 21 8.46 11.83 -21.75
C LYS A 21 8.15 12.64 -20.50
N TYR A 22 8.18 11.98 -19.35
CA TYR A 22 8.12 12.68 -18.07
C TYR A 22 9.36 13.55 -17.92
N SER A 23 9.15 14.79 -17.51
CA SER A 23 10.20 15.72 -17.14
C SER A 23 10.63 15.49 -15.70
N ARG A 24 11.87 15.89 -15.39
CA ARG A 24 12.38 15.78 -14.02
C ARG A 24 11.54 16.56 -12.99
N SER A 25 10.90 17.64 -13.42
CA SER A 25 9.98 18.41 -12.57
C SER A 25 8.69 17.62 -12.28
N GLU A 26 8.14 16.91 -13.27
CA GLU A 26 7.00 16.01 -13.07
C GLU A 26 7.39 14.86 -12.12
N ASP A 27 8.59 14.30 -12.26
CA ASP A 27 9.09 13.23 -11.37
C ASP A 27 9.15 13.68 -9.91
N ILE A 28 9.71 14.87 -9.66
CA ILE A 28 9.82 15.44 -8.31
C ILE A 28 8.43 15.69 -7.72
N GLN A 29 7.48 16.19 -8.52
CA GLN A 29 6.10 16.42 -8.07
C GLN A 29 5.40 15.11 -7.69
N ILE A 30 5.56 14.06 -8.50
CA ILE A 30 5.02 12.72 -8.22
C ILE A 30 5.67 12.15 -6.95
N LEU A 31 7.00 12.22 -6.83
CA LEU A 31 7.72 11.72 -5.66
C LEU A 31 7.30 12.44 -4.38
N ASN A 32 7.22 13.77 -4.41
CA ASN A 32 6.81 14.56 -3.25
C ASN A 32 5.36 14.29 -2.84
N PHE A 33 4.46 14.14 -3.82
CA PHE A 33 3.06 13.80 -3.56
C PHE A 33 2.95 12.45 -2.86
N VAL A 34 3.63 11.42 -3.37
CA VAL A 34 3.60 10.08 -2.78
C VAL A 34 4.29 10.04 -1.41
N LEU A 35 5.41 10.76 -1.23
CA LEU A 35 6.08 10.88 0.07
C LEU A 35 5.22 11.63 1.11
N GLY A 36 4.50 12.68 0.69
CA GLY A 36 3.64 13.47 1.57
C GLY A 36 2.41 12.73 2.10
N GLN A 37 1.95 11.72 1.37
CA GLN A 37 0.83 10.85 1.78
C GLN A 37 1.26 9.70 2.71
N GLN A 38 2.52 9.67 3.19
CA GLN A 38 3.04 8.59 4.04
C GLN A 38 2.41 8.45 5.44
N GLY A 39 1.46 9.31 5.83
CA GLY A 39 0.68 9.15 7.07
C GLY A 39 -0.72 8.55 6.87
N THR A 40 -1.24 8.62 5.64
CA THR A 40 -2.61 8.28 5.26
C THR A 40 -2.61 6.92 4.58
N LEU A 41 -2.24 5.88 5.34
CA LEU A 41 -2.28 4.46 4.95
C LEU A 41 -3.63 3.98 4.39
N ARG A 42 -4.67 4.82 4.47
CA ARG A 42 -6.05 4.55 4.12
C ARG A 42 -6.44 4.95 2.68
N ILE A 43 -5.60 5.70 1.96
CA ILE A 43 -5.88 6.10 0.57
C ILE A 43 -5.20 5.10 -0.38
N GLN A 44 -5.72 3.87 -0.41
CA GLN A 44 -5.14 2.76 -1.17
C GLN A 44 -5.63 2.71 -2.63
N GLY A 45 -4.72 2.43 -3.57
CA GLY A 45 -4.98 2.09 -4.97
C GLY A 45 -5.13 3.27 -5.94
N ASN A 46 -5.97 3.10 -6.97
CA ASN A 46 -6.25 4.13 -7.99
C ASN A 46 -6.65 5.49 -7.40
N LYS A 47 -7.26 5.52 -6.21
CA LYS A 47 -7.68 6.75 -5.53
C LYS A 47 -6.52 7.72 -5.29
N LEU A 48 -5.35 7.23 -4.90
CA LEU A 48 -4.15 8.06 -4.70
C LEU A 48 -3.78 8.79 -6.01
N TRP A 49 -3.81 8.06 -7.12
CA TRP A 49 -3.44 8.60 -8.43
C TRP A 49 -4.52 9.51 -9.00
N GLN A 50 -5.79 9.19 -8.76
CA GLN A 50 -6.92 10.05 -9.10
C GLN A 50 -6.87 11.36 -8.31
N GLU A 51 -6.50 11.30 -7.03
CA GLU A 51 -6.28 12.49 -6.21
C GLU A 51 -5.08 13.30 -6.71
N ALA A 52 -4.01 12.64 -7.14
CA ALA A 52 -2.86 13.30 -7.79
C ALA A 52 -3.28 14.06 -9.05
N GLU A 53 -4.13 13.45 -9.90
CA GLU A 53 -4.66 14.06 -11.11
C GLU A 53 -5.64 15.21 -10.78
N ASN A 54 -6.53 15.01 -9.81
CA ASN A 54 -7.46 16.04 -9.33
C ASN A 54 -6.73 17.24 -8.73
N SER A 55 -5.63 16.98 -8.02
CA SER A 55 -4.73 18.00 -7.47
C SER A 55 -3.82 18.62 -8.54
N LYS A 56 -3.89 18.12 -9.78
CA LYS A 56 -3.13 18.58 -10.94
C LYS A 56 -1.63 18.68 -10.67
N ILE A 57 -1.08 17.72 -9.94
CA ILE A 57 0.38 17.68 -9.66
C ILE A 57 1.21 17.56 -10.94
N THR A 58 0.60 17.07 -12.01
CA THR A 58 1.13 17.12 -13.37
C THR A 58 -0.04 17.32 -14.34
N SER A 59 0.26 17.62 -15.61
CA SER A 59 -0.74 17.62 -16.68
C SER A 59 -1.04 16.22 -17.23
N ARG A 60 -0.63 15.15 -16.52
CA ARG A 60 -0.74 13.76 -16.97
C ARG A 60 -1.92 13.08 -16.31
N SER A 61 -2.43 12.06 -16.99
CA SER A 61 -3.49 11.27 -16.41
C SER A 61 -3.01 10.43 -15.23
N TRP A 62 -3.90 10.13 -14.29
CA TRP A 62 -3.60 9.29 -13.14
C TRP A 62 -2.99 7.94 -13.54
N GLN A 63 -3.49 7.34 -14.63
CA GLN A 63 -2.97 6.07 -15.18
C GLN A 63 -1.52 6.20 -15.65
N SER A 64 -1.21 7.31 -16.31
CA SER A 64 0.15 7.54 -16.79
C SER A 64 1.12 7.80 -15.64
N MET A 65 0.70 8.56 -14.63
CA MET A 65 1.52 8.85 -13.45
C MET A 65 1.82 7.57 -12.67
N ARG A 66 0.80 6.74 -12.45
CA ARG A 66 0.94 5.43 -11.79
C ARG A 66 1.94 4.54 -12.51
N GLU A 67 1.80 4.41 -13.83
CA GLU A 67 2.67 3.55 -14.62
C GLU A 67 4.11 4.07 -14.67
N HIS A 68 4.29 5.39 -14.78
CA HIS A 68 5.61 6.02 -14.74
C HIS A 68 6.29 5.84 -13.39
N PHE A 69 5.54 6.04 -12.30
CA PHE A 69 6.04 5.81 -10.96
C PHE A 69 6.51 4.36 -10.77
N ARG A 70 5.68 3.39 -11.19
CA ARG A 70 5.98 1.96 -11.08
C ARG A 70 7.23 1.55 -11.85
N LYS A 71 7.46 2.12 -13.04
CA LYS A 71 8.56 1.74 -13.93
C LYS A 71 9.87 2.48 -13.64
N GLU A 72 9.80 3.79 -13.42
CA GLU A 72 10.97 4.66 -13.45
C GLU A 72 11.29 5.28 -12.09
N LEU A 73 10.27 5.65 -11.29
CA LEU A 73 10.49 6.40 -10.04
C LEU A 73 10.56 5.53 -8.79
N HIS A 74 10.22 4.25 -8.88
CA HIS A 74 10.13 3.38 -7.70
C HIS A 74 11.47 3.21 -6.97
N ALA A 75 12.57 3.00 -7.71
CA ALA A 75 13.89 2.86 -7.10
C ALA A 75 14.31 4.14 -6.35
N GLU A 76 14.11 5.29 -7.00
CA GLU A 76 14.41 6.59 -6.41
C GLU A 76 13.52 6.87 -5.19
N TYR A 77 12.24 6.54 -5.25
CA TYR A 77 11.31 6.64 -4.13
C TYR A 77 11.79 5.82 -2.93
N GLN A 78 12.24 4.58 -3.14
CA GLN A 78 12.76 3.75 -2.05
C GLN A 78 14.02 4.35 -1.43
N ASP A 79 14.96 4.86 -2.24
CA ASP A 79 16.16 5.53 -1.73
C ASP A 79 15.84 6.79 -0.95
N LEU A 80 14.88 7.59 -1.41
CA LEU A 80 14.41 8.78 -0.69
C LEU A 80 13.70 8.42 0.61
N ARG A 81 12.85 7.39 0.58
CA ARG A 81 12.16 6.85 1.77
C ARG A 81 13.16 6.38 2.82
N ASN A 82 14.16 5.60 2.43
CA ASN A 82 15.19 5.07 3.34
C ASN A 82 16.06 6.18 3.94
N ARG A 83 16.35 7.25 3.17
CA ARG A 83 17.08 8.44 3.64
C ARG A 83 16.26 9.32 4.58
N ASN A 84 14.95 9.41 4.39
CA ASN A 84 14.07 10.15 5.31
C ASN A 84 13.86 9.40 6.63
N LEU A 85 13.89 8.05 6.62
CA LEU A 85 13.84 7.23 7.84
C LEU A 85 15.10 7.34 8.72
N SER A 86 16.26 7.69 8.15
CA SER A 86 17.52 7.86 8.89
C SER A 86 17.76 9.29 9.43
N LYS A 87 16.88 10.25 9.12
CA LYS A 87 17.10 11.69 9.39
C LYS A 87 15.98 12.40 10.15
N VAL A 88 15.14 11.72 10.94
CA VAL A 88 14.18 12.45 11.80
C VAL A 88 14.76 12.68 13.19
N PRO A 89 15.30 13.88 13.51
CA PRO A 89 15.23 14.39 14.86
C PRO A 89 13.77 14.71 15.16
N SER A 90 13.26 14.14 16.24
CA SER A 90 12.00 14.55 16.86
C SER A 90 11.98 16.06 17.05
N SER A 91 11.12 16.81 16.35
CA SER A 91 10.52 18.04 16.87
C SER A 91 9.67 18.73 15.78
N LYS A 92 8.50 19.18 16.23
CA LYS A 92 7.53 20.10 15.60
C LYS A 92 6.66 19.54 14.49
N TYR A 93 5.58 18.88 14.88
CA TYR A 93 4.23 19.40 14.56
C TYR A 93 3.31 19.07 15.74
N SER A 94 2.87 20.12 16.44
CA SER A 94 1.78 20.07 17.41
C SER A 94 0.52 20.63 16.77
N LYS A 95 -0.61 20.02 17.17
CA LYS A 95 -1.94 20.62 17.43
C LYS A 95 -3.03 20.47 16.36
N SER A 96 -3.81 19.39 16.50
CA SER A 96 -5.27 19.23 16.31
C SER A 96 -5.51 17.72 16.15
N GLU A 97 -6.32 16.97 16.89
CA GLU A 97 -7.37 17.21 17.88
C GLU A 97 -7.36 16.03 18.86
N GLN A 98 -7.72 16.33 20.11
CA GLN A 98 -8.02 15.35 21.14
C GLN A 98 -9.43 14.82 20.89
N GLN A 99 -9.57 13.53 20.67
CA GLN A 99 -10.73 12.76 21.12
C GLN A 99 -10.20 11.44 21.66
N GLU A 100 -9.86 11.52 22.94
CA GLU A 100 -9.63 10.41 23.83
C GLU A 100 -11.03 9.89 24.19
N GLU A 101 -11.50 8.86 23.49
CA GLU A 101 -12.66 8.09 23.96
C GLU A 101 -12.17 7.16 25.07
N THR A 102 -12.31 7.66 26.29
CA THR A 102 -12.39 6.86 27.51
C THR A 102 -13.66 6.01 27.42
N ILE A 103 -13.51 4.71 27.20
CA ILE A 103 -14.63 3.77 27.34
C ILE A 103 -14.73 3.46 28.83
N GLU A 104 -15.59 4.21 29.53
CA GLU A 104 -16.09 3.82 30.85
C GLU A 104 -17.03 2.61 30.70
N GLU A 105 -16.72 1.55 31.42
CA GLU A 105 -17.61 0.42 31.67
C GLU A 105 -18.86 0.90 32.43
N GLN A 106 -20.06 0.64 31.90
CA GLN A 106 -21.25 0.49 32.72
C GLN A 106 -22.30 -0.47 32.11
N SER A 107 -22.35 -1.65 32.74
CA SER A 107 -23.51 -2.47 33.13
C SER A 107 -24.65 -2.79 32.16
N VAL A 108 -24.70 -4.07 31.79
CA VAL A 108 -25.81 -5.05 31.96
C VAL A 108 -27.24 -4.63 31.58
N SER A 109 -27.78 -5.30 30.55
CA SER A 109 -28.97 -6.14 30.73
C SER A 109 -29.00 -7.27 29.69
N GLU A 110 -29.33 -8.45 30.21
CA GLU A 110 -29.37 -9.76 29.59
C GLU A 110 -30.39 -9.86 28.46
N GLU A 111 -30.02 -10.51 27.36
CA GLU A 111 -30.76 -11.61 26.70
C GLU A 111 -30.21 -11.81 25.28
N GLU A 112 -29.35 -12.82 25.10
CA GLU A 112 -29.51 -13.90 24.11
C GLU A 112 -28.23 -14.76 24.05
N LYS A 113 -28.35 -15.97 24.61
CA LYS A 113 -27.30 -16.98 24.70
C LYS A 113 -27.03 -17.60 23.33
N ALA A 114 -25.99 -17.12 22.63
CA ALA A 114 -25.25 -17.93 21.63
C ALA A 114 -23.86 -17.38 21.21
N ASP A 115 -23.51 -16.11 21.49
CA ASP A 115 -22.38 -15.43 20.82
C ASP A 115 -21.22 -14.95 21.75
N GLU A 116 -21.17 -15.45 22.99
CA GLU A 116 -20.25 -14.93 24.02
C GLU A 116 -18.81 -15.47 23.92
N SER A 117 -18.64 -16.65 23.31
CA SER A 117 -17.33 -17.30 23.18
C SER A 117 -16.44 -16.69 22.08
N VAL A 118 -17.04 -16.09 21.06
CA VAL A 118 -16.31 -15.44 19.95
C VAL A 118 -15.88 -14.02 20.32
N SER A 119 -16.72 -13.29 21.07
CA SER A 119 -16.45 -11.93 21.52
C SER A 119 -15.28 -11.86 22.51
N ALA A 120 -15.26 -12.73 23.53
CA ALA A 120 -14.18 -12.79 24.50
C ALA A 120 -12.82 -13.16 23.87
N ALA A 121 -12.83 -14.08 22.89
CA ALA A 121 -11.62 -14.46 22.15
C ALA A 121 -11.09 -13.33 21.26
N LYS A 122 -11.96 -12.48 20.69
CA LYS A 122 -11.56 -11.28 19.94
C LYS A 122 -10.92 -10.24 20.85
N HIS A 123 -11.54 -9.95 22.01
CA HIS A 123 -11.05 -8.96 22.94
C HIS A 123 -9.68 -9.37 23.54
N LEU A 124 -9.50 -10.65 23.87
CA LEU A 124 -8.23 -11.19 24.35
C LEU A 124 -7.11 -11.07 23.30
N ARG A 125 -7.40 -11.43 22.03
CA ARG A 125 -6.42 -11.29 20.92
C ARG A 125 -6.03 -9.85 20.66
N GLN A 126 -6.98 -8.92 20.78
CA GLN A 126 -6.70 -7.49 20.61
C GLN A 126 -5.77 -6.97 21.70
N THR A 127 -5.98 -7.36 22.97
CA THR A 127 -5.09 -6.97 24.07
C THR A 127 -3.67 -7.52 23.92
N GLU A 128 -3.52 -8.75 23.44
CA GLU A 128 -2.22 -9.38 23.21
C GLU A 128 -1.44 -8.68 22.08
N SER A 129 -2.13 -8.29 21.00
CA SER A 129 -1.53 -7.57 19.88
C SER A 129 -1.03 -6.17 20.26
N VAL A 130 -1.76 -5.46 21.14
CA VAL A 130 -1.36 -4.13 21.62
C VAL A 130 -0.15 -4.25 22.54
N LYS A 131 -0.15 -5.21 23.47
CA LYS A 131 0.97 -5.46 24.36
C LYS A 131 2.25 -5.80 23.58
N GLN A 132 2.15 -6.64 22.55
CA GLN A 132 3.29 -6.99 21.72
C GLN A 132 3.90 -5.78 21.00
N VAL A 133 3.08 -4.85 20.52
CA VAL A 133 3.55 -3.59 19.92
C VAL A 133 4.27 -2.74 20.96
N GLU A 134 3.72 -2.59 22.16
CA GLU A 134 4.32 -1.80 23.24
C GLU A 134 5.66 -2.37 23.71
N ASP A 135 5.77 -3.69 23.82
CA ASP A 135 7.01 -4.34 24.23
C ASP A 135 8.12 -4.14 23.19
N ILE A 136 7.79 -4.24 21.90
CA ILE A 136 8.75 -3.93 20.82
C ILE A 136 9.11 -2.45 20.82
N MET A 137 8.17 -1.53 21.06
CA MET A 137 8.48 -0.10 21.19
C MET A 137 9.48 0.16 22.32
N ARG A 138 9.26 -0.46 23.49
CA ARG A 138 10.12 -0.35 24.67
C ARG A 138 11.52 -0.88 24.40
N GLU A 139 11.61 -2.05 23.77
CA GLU A 139 12.87 -2.72 23.48
C GLU A 139 13.68 -2.01 22.40
N THR A 140 13.04 -1.66 21.29
CA THR A 140 13.71 -1.06 20.12
C THR A 140 13.88 0.46 20.23
N LYS A 141 13.23 1.09 21.22
CA LYS A 141 13.14 2.55 21.38
C LYS A 141 12.61 3.23 20.10
N ARG A 142 11.69 2.58 19.40
CA ARG A 142 11.04 3.08 18.18
C ARG A 142 9.61 3.53 18.46
N SER A 143 9.08 4.38 17.58
CA SER A 143 7.70 4.84 17.67
C SER A 143 6.71 3.72 17.35
N LYS A 144 5.49 3.81 17.89
CA LYS A 144 4.38 2.90 17.57
C LYS A 144 4.17 2.75 16.07
N HIS A 145 4.25 3.86 15.35
CA HIS A 145 4.12 3.88 13.89
C HIS A 145 5.19 3.04 13.19
N ALA A 146 6.46 3.13 13.61
CA ALA A 146 7.54 2.32 13.03
C ALA A 146 7.34 0.82 13.31
N VAL A 147 6.87 0.47 14.50
CA VAL A 147 6.55 -0.92 14.88
C VAL A 147 5.40 -1.49 14.05
N ILE A 148 4.31 -0.74 13.92
CA ILE A 148 3.18 -1.14 13.07
C ILE A 148 3.64 -1.29 11.63
N HIS A 149 4.41 -0.34 11.10
CA HIS A 149 4.93 -0.39 9.74
C HIS A 149 5.82 -1.63 9.52
N ALA A 150 6.71 -1.95 10.47
CA ALA A 150 7.53 -3.15 10.38
C ALA A 150 6.65 -4.42 10.41
N GLY A 151 5.64 -4.47 11.27
CA GLY A 151 4.65 -5.55 11.28
C GLY A 151 3.97 -5.72 9.92
N ILE A 152 3.54 -4.63 9.28
CA ILE A 152 2.94 -4.65 7.94
C ILE A 152 3.90 -5.24 6.90
N ILE A 153 5.17 -4.84 6.89
CA ILE A 153 6.16 -5.35 5.93
C ILE A 153 6.35 -6.87 6.04
N PHE A 154 6.20 -7.44 7.24
CA PHE A 154 6.47 -8.85 7.53
C PHE A 154 5.19 -9.69 7.76
N ASN A 155 4.05 -9.32 7.17
CA ASN A 155 2.78 -10.07 7.27
C ASN A 155 2.31 -10.25 8.73
N GLY A 156 2.53 -9.26 9.59
CA GLY A 156 2.21 -9.34 11.01
C GLY A 156 3.17 -10.22 11.83
N LYS A 157 4.28 -10.70 11.26
CA LYS A 157 5.31 -11.44 12.00
C LYS A 157 6.13 -10.48 12.85
N MET A 158 5.62 -10.17 14.05
CA MET A 158 6.18 -9.17 14.96
C MET A 158 7.62 -9.48 15.42
N GLU A 159 8.02 -10.74 15.46
CA GLU A 159 9.40 -11.14 15.74
C GLU A 159 10.38 -10.63 14.66
N LEU A 160 10.03 -10.80 13.38
CA LEU A 160 10.84 -10.28 12.26
C LEU A 160 10.83 -8.76 12.25
N ALA A 161 9.70 -8.15 12.60
CA ALA A 161 9.58 -6.70 12.75
C ALA A 161 10.52 -6.17 13.85
N ALA A 162 10.62 -6.87 14.99
CA ALA A 162 11.53 -6.50 16.07
C ALA A 162 13.00 -6.62 15.62
N GLN A 163 13.41 -7.75 15.03
CA GLN A 163 14.77 -7.94 14.51
C GLN A 163 15.14 -6.89 13.45
N TYR A 164 14.20 -6.56 12.57
CA TYR A 164 14.36 -5.49 11.58
C TYR A 164 14.63 -4.13 12.25
N LEU A 165 13.85 -3.77 13.27
CA LEU A 165 13.99 -2.49 13.95
C LEU A 165 15.26 -2.38 14.82
N LYS A 166 15.78 -3.52 15.29
CA LYS A 166 17.08 -3.64 15.98
C LYS A 166 18.27 -3.60 15.01
N GLY A 167 18.03 -3.82 13.71
CA GLY A 167 19.10 -3.95 12.72
C GLY A 167 19.81 -5.32 12.77
N GLU A 168 19.16 -6.32 13.36
CA GLU A 168 19.68 -7.68 13.53
C GLU A 168 19.21 -8.63 12.42
N LEU A 169 18.33 -8.15 11.53
CA LEU A 169 17.77 -8.95 10.46
C LEU A 169 18.84 -9.24 9.39
N SER A 170 18.98 -10.50 8.99
CA SER A 170 19.94 -10.89 7.94
C SER A 170 19.58 -10.29 6.57
N ASP A 171 20.59 -10.04 5.74
CA ASP A 171 20.39 -9.53 4.36
C ASP A 171 19.46 -10.42 3.52
N GLU A 172 19.48 -11.73 3.76
CA GLU A 172 18.58 -12.66 3.08
C GLU A 172 17.12 -12.44 3.48
N LEU A 173 16.85 -12.24 4.76
CA LEU A 173 15.50 -11.97 5.27
C LEU A 173 15.05 -10.55 4.92
N LEU A 174 15.97 -9.58 4.88
CA LEU A 174 15.69 -8.22 4.43
C LEU A 174 15.24 -8.21 2.97
N LYS A 175 15.85 -9.02 2.09
CA LYS A 175 15.39 -9.21 0.71
C LYS A 175 13.98 -9.79 0.62
N ARG A 176 13.53 -10.50 1.66
CA ARG A 176 12.16 -11.07 1.74
C ARG A 176 11.11 -10.07 2.21
N GLN A 177 11.48 -8.82 2.51
CA GLN A 177 10.53 -7.76 2.85
C GLN A 177 9.56 -7.46 1.70
N TRP A 178 8.27 -7.29 2.00
CA TRP A 178 7.28 -6.85 1.02
C TRP A 178 7.43 -5.35 0.79
N CYS A 179 7.43 -4.95 -0.49
CA CYS A 179 7.45 -3.54 -0.85
C CYS A 179 6.07 -3.06 -1.30
N PHE A 180 5.88 -1.74 -1.23
CA PHE A 180 4.62 -1.10 -1.58
C PHE A 180 4.11 -1.47 -2.98
N THR A 181 4.99 -1.57 -3.98
CA THR A 181 4.56 -1.93 -5.35
C THR A 181 4.06 -3.36 -5.46
N GLU A 182 4.61 -4.28 -4.67
CA GLU A 182 4.14 -5.67 -4.65
C GLU A 182 2.77 -5.73 -3.99
N ASP A 183 2.58 -5.07 -2.84
CA ASP A 183 1.29 -4.99 -2.15
C ASP A 183 0.23 -4.33 -3.03
N MET A 184 0.57 -3.19 -3.62
CA MET A 184 -0.33 -2.44 -4.50
C MET A 184 -0.77 -3.31 -5.69
N TYR A 185 0.14 -4.08 -6.27
CA TYR A 185 -0.20 -5.04 -7.33
C TYR A 185 -1.16 -6.14 -6.84
N LEU A 186 -0.91 -6.72 -5.67
CA LEU A 186 -1.78 -7.77 -5.07
C LEU A 186 -3.17 -7.26 -4.69
N ILE A 187 -3.30 -5.96 -4.38
CA ILE A 187 -4.58 -5.29 -4.10
C ILE A 187 -5.34 -5.03 -5.40
N GLU A 188 -4.69 -4.39 -6.37
CA GLU A 188 -5.35 -3.85 -7.57
C GLU A 188 -5.75 -4.95 -8.57
N GLU A 189 -4.90 -5.97 -8.75
CA GLU A 189 -5.16 -7.08 -9.67
C GLU A 189 -5.78 -8.28 -8.95
N SER A 190 -6.54 -8.04 -7.87
CA SER A 190 -6.89 -9.09 -6.91
C SER A 190 -7.62 -10.30 -7.51
N GLU A 191 -8.53 -10.09 -8.48
CA GLU A 191 -9.21 -11.19 -9.18
C GLU A 191 -8.24 -12.01 -10.04
N THR A 192 -7.44 -11.34 -10.88
CA THR A 192 -6.41 -11.99 -11.72
C THR A 192 -5.38 -12.74 -10.88
N VAL A 193 -4.96 -12.16 -9.75
CA VAL A 193 -4.03 -12.80 -8.82
C VAL A 193 -4.70 -14.01 -8.17
N ARG A 194 -5.95 -13.88 -7.70
CA ARG A 194 -6.70 -14.98 -7.07
C ARG A 194 -6.85 -16.18 -8.02
N ASP A 195 -7.26 -15.91 -9.25
CA ASP A 195 -7.37 -16.89 -10.34
C ASP A 195 -6.10 -17.72 -10.53
N VAL A 196 -4.93 -17.06 -10.48
CA VAL A 196 -3.63 -17.72 -10.66
C VAL A 196 -3.22 -18.48 -9.42
N LEU A 197 -3.40 -17.87 -8.24
CA LEU A 197 -2.91 -18.41 -6.99
C LEU A 197 -3.74 -19.62 -6.54
N PHE A 198 -5.06 -19.53 -6.64
CA PHE A 198 -6.00 -20.51 -6.08
C PHE A 198 -6.67 -21.38 -7.15
N ASP A 199 -7.04 -20.80 -8.30
CA ASP A 199 -7.82 -21.54 -9.33
C ASP A 199 -6.94 -22.24 -10.38
N GLY A 200 -5.62 -22.22 -10.18
CA GLY A 200 -4.66 -22.91 -11.03
C GLY A 200 -4.53 -22.33 -12.44
N LYS A 201 -5.05 -21.12 -12.70
CA LYS A 201 -4.89 -20.46 -14.01
C LYS A 201 -3.41 -20.14 -14.24
N LYS A 202 -2.97 -20.28 -15.49
CA LYS A 202 -1.61 -19.91 -15.87
C LYS A 202 -1.43 -18.39 -15.80
N PRO A 203 -0.41 -17.88 -15.09
CA PRO A 203 -0.16 -16.45 -15.05
C PRO A 203 0.24 -15.94 -16.44
N LYS A 204 -0.48 -14.93 -16.93
CA LYS A 204 -0.13 -14.21 -18.16
C LYS A 204 0.66 -12.95 -17.88
N ASP A 205 0.47 -12.38 -16.70
CA ASP A 205 1.12 -11.15 -16.30
C ASP A 205 2.58 -11.37 -15.91
N LYS A 206 3.48 -10.62 -16.54
CA LYS A 206 4.93 -10.75 -16.32
C LYS A 206 5.34 -10.37 -14.91
N PHE A 207 4.66 -9.41 -14.29
CA PHE A 207 4.98 -8.97 -12.93
C PHE A 207 4.66 -10.08 -11.93
N LEU A 208 3.45 -10.67 -11.99
CA LEU A 208 3.07 -11.79 -11.13
C LEU A 208 3.98 -13.02 -11.33
N ILE A 209 4.37 -13.33 -12.56
CA ILE A 209 5.34 -14.41 -12.84
C ILE A 209 6.67 -14.15 -12.13
N ASN A 210 7.21 -12.93 -12.27
CA ASN A 210 8.48 -12.57 -11.65
C ASN A 210 8.36 -12.52 -10.11
N LEU A 211 7.22 -12.09 -9.59
CA LEU A 211 6.94 -12.05 -8.16
C LEU A 211 6.88 -13.46 -7.57
N ILE A 212 6.13 -14.38 -8.19
CA ILE A 212 6.07 -15.78 -7.78
C ILE A 212 7.45 -16.45 -7.89
N ARG A 213 8.23 -16.15 -8.94
CA ARG A 213 9.58 -16.69 -9.11
C ARG A 213 10.53 -16.20 -8.02
N SER A 214 10.47 -14.93 -7.65
CA SER A 214 11.39 -14.32 -6.69
C SER A 214 11.02 -14.61 -5.23
N ARG A 215 9.72 -14.66 -4.90
CA ARG A 215 9.22 -14.84 -3.53
C ARG A 215 8.81 -16.28 -3.21
N GLY A 216 8.51 -17.08 -4.23
CA GLY A 216 7.84 -18.37 -4.10
C GLY A 216 6.33 -18.22 -4.02
N LYS A 217 5.59 -19.17 -4.63
CA LYS A 217 4.12 -19.10 -4.73
C LYS A 217 3.45 -18.98 -3.36
N GLN A 218 3.88 -19.77 -2.37
CA GLN A 218 3.27 -19.77 -1.04
C GLN A 218 3.41 -18.41 -0.34
N ALA A 219 4.56 -17.76 -0.42
CA ALA A 219 4.75 -16.44 0.19
C ALA A 219 3.81 -15.39 -0.41
N VAL A 220 3.58 -15.45 -1.73
CA VAL A 220 2.62 -14.57 -2.42
C VAL A 220 1.19 -14.86 -1.98
N VAL A 221 0.83 -16.14 -1.81
CA VAL A 221 -0.47 -16.56 -1.24
C VAL A 221 -0.65 -16.00 0.17
N ASP A 222 0.30 -16.23 1.06
CA ASP A 222 0.25 -15.77 2.45
C ASP A 222 0.10 -14.24 2.51
N ARG A 223 0.82 -13.52 1.65
CA ARG A 223 0.71 -12.05 1.57
C ARG A 223 -0.64 -11.60 1.04
N PHE A 224 -1.11 -12.22 -0.03
CA PHE A 224 -2.41 -11.91 -0.62
C PHE A 224 -3.53 -12.11 0.40
N GLU A 225 -3.54 -13.25 1.08
CA GLU A 225 -4.51 -13.51 2.15
C GLU A 225 -4.39 -12.51 3.29
N TRP A 226 -3.17 -12.16 3.72
CA TRP A 226 -2.96 -11.19 4.79
C TRP A 226 -3.55 -9.81 4.43
N ILE A 227 -3.28 -9.32 3.22
CA ILE A 227 -3.82 -8.05 2.71
C ILE A 227 -5.36 -8.07 2.70
N HIS A 228 -5.95 -9.14 2.18
CA HIS A 228 -7.40 -9.22 1.96
C HIS A 228 -8.20 -9.67 3.19
N ARG A 229 -7.56 -10.32 4.18
CA ARG A 229 -8.19 -10.65 5.47
C ARG A 229 -8.50 -9.40 6.29
N SER A 230 -7.64 -8.39 6.23
CA SER A 230 -7.88 -7.10 6.88
C SER A 230 -9.06 -6.32 6.28
N ALA A 231 -9.47 -6.62 5.04
CA ALA A 231 -10.57 -5.94 4.38
C ALA A 231 -11.94 -6.49 4.79
N SER A 232 -12.05 -7.80 5.04
CA SER A 232 -13.32 -8.45 5.37
C SER A 232 -13.78 -8.27 6.83
N ASP A 233 -12.84 -8.05 7.76
CA ASP A 233 -13.17 -7.74 9.17
C ASP A 233 -13.72 -6.31 9.37
N SER A 234 -13.57 -5.41 8.38
CA SER A 234 -14.12 -4.04 8.46
C SER A 234 -15.58 -3.92 7.99
N THR A 235 -16.18 -4.99 7.48
CA THR A 235 -17.53 -5.02 6.88
C THR A 235 -18.54 -5.87 7.66
N ARG A 236 -18.19 -6.30 8.88
CA ARG A 236 -19.07 -6.98 9.83
C ARG A 236 -19.18 -6.14 11.10
#